data_AF-A0A969YPH6-F1
#
_entry.id   AF-A0A969YPH6-F1
#
_cell.length_a   1.000
_cell.length_b   1.000
_cell.length_c   1.000
_cell.angle_alpha   90.00
_cell.angle_beta   90.00
_cell.angle_gamma   90.00
#
_symmetry.space_group_name_H-M   'P 1'
#
loop_
_entity.id
_entity.type
_entity.pdbx_description
1 polymer ?
#
loop_
_entity_poly.entity_id
_entity_poly.type
_entity_poly.pdbx_seq_one_letter_code
_entity_poly.pdbx_strand_id
1 'polypeptide(L)' 'TMCGLCFKACPAGAITWQKKQPARIDKTKCIKCRACILACKFHAID' A
#
# COMPACT_ATOMS: atom_id res chain seq x y z
N THR A 1 -4.24 -6.31 -8.37
CA THR A 1 -4.07 -7.55 -7.58
C THR A 1 -4.36 -7.27 -6.11
N MET A 2 -5.31 -8.00 -5.51
CA MET A 2 -5.81 -7.78 -4.14
C MET A 2 -4.91 -8.41 -3.05
N CYS A 3 -3.58 -8.25 -3.17
CA CYS A 3 -2.64 -9.00 -2.31
C CYS A 3 -2.46 -8.39 -0.91
N GLY A 4 -2.79 -7.12 -0.68
CA GLY A 4 -2.67 -6.48 0.64
C GLY A 4 -1.22 -6.33 1.16
N LEU A 5 -0.19 -6.68 0.38
CA LEU A 5 1.21 -6.54 0.80
C LEU A 5 1.60 -5.09 1.09
N CYS A 6 1.04 -4.14 0.33
CA CYS A 6 1.26 -2.71 0.56
C CYS A 6 0.83 -2.27 1.97
N PHE A 7 -0.25 -2.84 2.52
CA PHE A 7 -0.72 -2.57 3.88
C PHE A 7 0.34 -2.93 4.93
N LYS A 8 0.85 -4.18 4.87
CA LYS A 8 1.90 -4.65 5.79
C LYS A 8 3.23 -3.91 5.63
N ALA A 9 3.55 -3.51 4.40
CA ALA A 9 4.80 -2.82 4.11
C ALA A 9 4.78 -1.34 4.50
N CYS A 10 3.62 -0.74 4.75
CA CYS A 10 3.54 0.67 5.07
C CYS A 10 3.92 0.92 6.54
N PRO A 11 5.08 1.51 6.85
CA PRO A 11 5.48 1.79 8.22
C PRO A 11 4.62 2.89 8.86
N ALA A 12 4.03 3.77 8.05
CA ALA A 12 3.16 4.84 8.51
C ALA A 12 1.71 4.40 8.75
N GLY A 13 1.34 3.15 8.41
CA GLY A 13 -0.05 2.69 8.44
C GLY A 13 -0.97 3.55 7.54
N ALA A 14 -0.41 4.15 6.49
CA ALA A 14 -1.10 5.07 5.59
C ALA A 14 -1.90 4.35 4.50
N ILE A 15 -2.01 3.02 4.57
CA ILE A 15 -2.70 2.22 3.56
C ILE A 15 -3.87 1.57 4.26
N THR A 16 -5.03 1.63 3.64
CA THR A 16 -6.25 0.98 4.09
C THR A 16 -6.56 -0.14 3.13
N TRP A 17 -6.56 -1.38 3.61
CA TRP A 17 -6.86 -2.57 2.82
C TRP A 17 -8.12 -3.25 3.35
N GLN A 18 -9.09 -3.50 2.48
CA GLN A 18 -10.31 -4.24 2.79
C GLN A 18 -10.43 -5.47 1.89
N LYS A 19 -11.00 -6.55 2.43
CA LYS A 19 -11.26 -7.78 1.66
C LYS A 19 -12.08 -7.45 0.41
N LYS A 20 -11.62 -7.95 -0.75
CA LYS A 20 -12.23 -7.68 -2.07
C LYS A 20 -12.26 -6.20 -2.50
N GLN A 21 -11.42 -5.33 -1.94
CA GLN A 21 -11.26 -3.96 -2.43
C GLN A 21 -9.81 -3.63 -2.79
N PRO A 22 -9.60 -2.67 -3.72
CA PRO A 22 -8.27 -2.12 -3.96
C PRO A 22 -7.75 -1.42 -2.70
N ALA A 23 -6.44 -1.52 -2.46
CA ALA A 23 -5.81 -0.81 -1.35
C ALA A 23 -5.91 0.71 -1.60
N ARG A 24 -6.45 1.46 -0.64
CA ARG A 24 -6.42 2.93 -0.67
C ARG A 24 -5.20 3.44 0.08
N ILE A 25 -4.54 4.43 -0.50
CA ILE A 25 -3.38 5.10 0.11
C ILE A 25 -3.83 6.48 0.59
N ASP A 26 -3.72 6.71 1.89
CA ASP A 26 -3.94 8.00 2.53
C ASP A 26 -2.69 8.86 2.37
N LYS A 27 -2.71 9.76 1.38
CA LYS A 27 -1.59 10.67 1.09
C LYS A 27 -1.23 11.60 2.24
N THR A 28 -2.16 11.83 3.17
CA THR A 28 -1.97 12.65 4.38
C THR A 28 -1.05 11.98 5.40
N LYS A 29 -1.14 10.66 5.55
CA LYS A 29 -0.26 9.87 6.41
C LYS A 29 0.96 9.33 5.67
N CYS A 30 0.94 9.40 4.33
CA CYS A 30 2.01 8.88 3.50
C CYS A 30 3.27 9.75 3.61
N ILE A 31 4.30 9.20 4.26
CA ILE A 31 5.63 9.81 4.37
C ILE A 31 6.49 9.66 3.10
N LYS A 32 5.89 9.24 1.98
CA LYS A 32 6.59 8.97 0.69
C LYS A 32 7.79 8.03 0.80
N CYS A 33 7.75 7.07 1.72
CA CYS A 33 8.82 6.08 1.91
C CYS A 33 8.96 5.04 0.79
N ARG A 34 8.03 5.02 -0.19
CA ARG A 34 7.99 4.06 -1.31
C ARG A 34 8.00 2.57 -0.92
N ALA A 35 7.81 2.26 0.35
CA ALA A 35 7.80 0.89 0.87
C ALA A 35 6.67 0.03 0.26
N CYS A 36 5.53 0.64 -0.05
CA CYS A 36 4.42 -0.03 -0.73
C CYS A 36 4.78 -0.47 -2.17
N ILE A 37 5.62 0.31 -2.87
CA ILE A 37 6.09 -0.01 -4.23
C ILE A 37 7.10 -1.15 -4.17
N LEU A 38 8.07 -1.07 -3.25
CA LEU A 38 9.07 -2.12 -3.01
C LEU A 38 8.44 -3.47 -2.63
N ALA A 39 7.38 -3.45 -1.82
CA ALA A 39 6.66 -4.66 -1.45
C ALA A 39 5.71 -5.16 -2.55
N CYS A 40 5.35 -4.32 -3.52
CA CYS A 40 4.47 -4.69 -4.60
C CYS A 40 5.24 -5.46 -5.68
N LYS A 41 5.32 -6.79 -5.55
CA LYS A 41 5.90 -7.70 -6.55
C LYS A 41 5.27 -7.58 -7.95
N PHE A 42 4.09 -6.99 -8.06
CA PHE A 42 3.38 -6.81 -9.33
C PHE A 42 3.64 -5.45 -9.99
N HIS A 43 4.44 -4.56 -9.37
CA HIS A 43 4.55 -3.16 -9.80
C HIS A 43 3.18 -2.50 -10.06
N ALA A 44 2.15 -2.94 -9.33
CA ALA A 44 0.77 -2.52 -9.56
C ALA A 44 0.45 -1.15 -8.90
N ILE A 45 1.47 -0.44 -8.43
CA ILE A 45 1.36 0.84 -7.72
C ILE A 45 2.40 1.76 -8.37
N ASP A 46 1.93 2.77 -9.10
CA ASP A 46 2.72 3.92 -9.59
C ASP A 46 2.35 5.17 -8.77
#